data_AF-K1TY19-F1
#
_entry.id   AF-K1TY19-F1
#
_cell.length_a   1.000
_cell.length_b   1.000
_cell.length_c   1.000
_cell.angle_alpha   90.00
_cell.angle_beta   90.00
_cell.angle_gamma   90.00
#
_symmetry.space_group_name_H-M   'P 1'
#
loop_
_entity.id
_entity.type
_entity.pdbx_description
1 polymer ?
#
loop_
_entity_poly.entity_id
_entity_poly.type
_entity_poly.pdbx_seq_one_letter_code
_entity_poly.pdbx_strand_id
1 'polypeptide(L)'
;MYTGLIANRYAKALAAYAAAGGEEQRTYDEVKRLIGCYREDTTLREALFSPILSAEKKLGFVCRSFGGRLCATLEAFIRLVLRHHREHYLYFMLYSYRGLYKERHNIRDAV
;
A
#
# COMPACT_ATOMS: atom_id res chain seq x y z
N MET A 1 1.21 -21.15 -2.31
CA MET A 1 1.51 -19.86 -2.99
C MET A 1 2.18 -18.92 -1.99
N TYR A 2 3.47 -18.59 -2.15
CA TYR A 2 4.24 -17.79 -1.17
C TYR A 2 3.81 -16.31 -1.10
N THR A 3 3.22 -15.78 -2.18
CA THR A 3 2.79 -14.39 -2.32
C THR A 3 1.78 -13.97 -1.25
N GLY A 4 0.83 -14.84 -0.90
CA GLY A 4 -0.18 -14.56 0.13
C GLY A 4 0.43 -14.43 1.53
N LEU A 5 1.45 -15.24 1.85
CA LEU A 5 2.13 -15.19 3.15
C LEU A 5 2.92 -13.88 3.32
N ILE A 6 3.69 -13.49 2.30
CA ILE A 6 4.47 -12.24 2.32
C ILE A 6 3.54 -11.04 2.43
N ALA A 7 2.50 -10.99 1.59
CA ALA A 7 1.54 -9.89 1.58
C ALA A 7 0.84 -9.75 2.94
N ASN A 8 0.41 -10.87 3.54
CA ASN A 8 -0.27 -10.87 4.84
C ASN A 8 0.64 -10.36 5.98
N ARG A 9 1.92 -10.75 5.99
CA ARG A 9 2.88 -10.27 7.01
C ARG A 9 3.05 -8.76 6.97
N TYR A 10 3.24 -8.20 5.78
CA TYR A 10 3.36 -6.76 5.60
C TYR A 10 2.05 -6.02 5.90
N ALA A 11 0.91 -6.58 5.50
CA ALA A 11 -0.40 -5.99 5.80
C ALA A 11 -0.70 -5.94 7.30
N LYS A 12 -0.35 -7.00 8.06
CA LYS A 12 -0.45 -7.01 9.52
C LYS A 12 0.45 -5.97 10.15
N ALA A 13 1.68 -5.81 9.64
CA ALA A 13 2.59 -4.76 10.12
C ALA A 13 2.04 -3.35 9.84
N LEU A 14 1.49 -3.11 8.65
CA LEU A 14 0.81 -1.84 8.33
C LEU A 14 -0.37 -1.59 9.27
N ALA A 15 -1.19 -2.60 9.53
CA ALA A 15 -2.34 -2.47 10.44
C ALA A 15 -1.97 -2.23 11.89
N ALA A 16 -0.90 -2.86 12.38
CA ALA A 16 -0.38 -2.56 13.71
C ALA A 16 0.20 -1.14 13.78
N TYR A 17 0.94 -0.72 12.75
CA TYR A 17 1.55 0.60 12.70
C TYR A 17 0.52 1.73 12.61
N ALA A 18 -0.49 1.56 11.75
CA ALA A 18 -1.56 2.54 11.59
C ALA A 18 -2.41 2.68 12.85
N ALA A 19 -2.73 1.57 13.53
CA ALA A 19 -3.44 1.58 14.80
C ALA A 19 -2.63 2.27 15.91
N ALA A 20 -1.33 1.96 16.02
CA ALA A 20 -0.44 2.59 17.00
C ALA A 20 -0.30 4.12 16.79
N GLY A 21 -0.35 4.57 15.53
CA GLY A 21 -0.29 5.98 15.17
C GLY A 21 -1.64 6.71 15.15
N GLY A 22 -2.77 6.03 15.40
CA GLY A 22 -4.10 6.61 15.30
C GLY A 22 -4.53 7.01 13.87
N GLU A 23 -3.82 6.54 12.84
CA GLU A 23 -4.08 6.85 11.42
C GLU A 23 -4.80 5.70 10.68
N GLU A 24 -5.37 4.71 11.39
CA GLU A 24 -5.91 3.48 10.79
C GLU A 24 -6.97 3.75 9.70
N GLN A 25 -7.98 4.57 10.01
CA GLN A 25 -9.04 4.92 9.06
C GLN A 25 -8.50 5.72 7.87
N ARG A 26 -7.68 6.74 8.12
CA ARG A 26 -7.06 7.54 7.04
C ARG A 26 -6.21 6.66 6.12
N THR A 27 -5.40 5.78 6.70
CA THR A 27 -4.58 4.82 5.96
C THR A 27 -5.46 3.89 5.13
N TYR A 28 -6.60 3.42 5.65
CA TYR A 28 -7.56 2.62 4.91
C TYR A 28 -8.14 3.34 3.69
N ASP A 29 -8.57 4.59 3.85
CA ASP A 29 -9.12 5.37 2.74
C ASP A 29 -8.06 5.68 1.66
N GLU A 30 -6.84 5.96 2.07
CA GLU A 30 -5.73 6.15 1.13
C GLU A 30 -5.32 4.85 0.44
N VAL A 31 -5.29 3.72 1.15
CA VAL A 31 -5.04 2.40 0.55
C VAL A 31 -6.09 2.06 -0.52
N LYS A 32 -7.38 2.33 -0.26
CA LYS A 32 -8.44 2.14 -1.25
C LYS A 32 -8.21 2.97 -2.52
N ARG A 33 -7.84 4.24 -2.36
CA ARG A 33 -7.52 5.13 -3.49
C ARG A 33 -6.28 4.66 -4.24
N LEU A 34 -5.22 4.28 -3.53
CA LEU A 34 -3.98 3.81 -4.13
C LEU A 34 -4.18 2.50 -4.91
N ILE A 35 -5.06 1.61 -4.45
CA ILE A 35 -5.51 0.43 -5.22
C ILE A 35 -6.16 0.86 -6.54
N GLY A 36 -7.01 1.88 -6.52
CA GLY A 36 -7.62 2.48 -7.72
C GLY A 36 -6.55 3.00 -8.69
N CYS A 37 -5.64 3.85 -8.22
CA CYS A 37 -4.50 4.34 -9.01
C CYS A 37 -3.71 3.19 -9.63
N TYR A 38 -3.44 2.14 -8.85
CA TYR A 38 -2.73 0.95 -9.32
C TYR A 38 -3.45 0.21 -10.45
N ARG A 39 -4.78 0.28 -10.52
CA ARG A 39 -5.57 -0.38 -11.56
C ARG A 39 -5.61 0.47 -12.83
N GLU A 40 -5.83 1.77 -12.67
CA GLU A 40 -6.09 2.74 -13.74
C GLU A 40 -4.80 3.27 -14.39
N ASP A 41 -3.72 3.43 -13.62
CA ASP A 41 -2.45 3.99 -14.08
C ASP A 41 -1.40 2.90 -14.32
N THR A 42 -1.22 2.52 -15.59
CA THR A 42 -0.17 1.57 -16.00
C THR A 42 1.24 2.12 -15.75
N THR A 43 1.42 3.43 -15.87
CA THR A 43 2.73 4.08 -15.73
C THR A 43 3.22 4.03 -14.28
N LEU A 44 2.30 4.07 -13.30
CA LEU A 44 2.61 3.84 -11.89
C LEU A 44 3.24 2.46 -11.66
N ARG A 45 2.67 1.42 -12.27
CA ARG A 45 3.19 0.03 -12.15
C ARG A 45 4.56 -0.09 -12.81
N GLU A 46 4.72 0.46 -14.01
CA GLU A 46 5.99 0.45 -14.73
C GLU A 46 7.08 1.21 -13.98
N ALA A 47 6.78 2.38 -13.43
CA ALA A 47 7.71 3.14 -12.62
C ALA A 47 8.13 2.38 -11.36
N LEU A 48 7.18 1.75 -10.68
CA LEU A 48 7.46 0.96 -9.47
C LEU A 48 8.30 -0.29 -9.77
N PHE A 49 8.08 -0.95 -10.90
CA PHE A 49 8.83 -2.16 -11.27
C PHE A 49 10.12 -1.86 -12.06
N SER A 50 10.35 -0.61 -12.43
CA SER A 50 11.60 -0.20 -13.08
C SER A 50 12.80 -0.43 -12.16
N PRO A 51 13.80 -1.22 -12.56
CA PRO A 51 15.02 -1.43 -11.77
C PRO A 51 15.95 -0.20 -11.79
N ILE A 52 15.72 0.76 -12.70
CA ILE A 52 16.57 1.93 -12.92
C ILE A 52 16.22 3.06 -11.94
N LEU A 53 14.96 3.11 -11.47
CA LEU A 53 14.50 4.15 -10.56
C LEU A 53 14.91 3.82 -9.11
N SER A 54 15.48 4.81 -8.42
CA SER A 54 15.74 4.71 -6.99
C SER A 54 14.45 4.66 -6.17
N ALA A 55 14.52 4.14 -4.95
CA ALA A 55 13.37 4.06 -4.04
C ALA A 55 12.69 5.44 -3.82
N GLU A 56 13.47 6.51 -3.65
CA GLU A 56 12.91 7.85 -3.47
C GLU A 56 12.23 8.38 -4.76
N LYS A 57 12.78 8.09 -5.95
CA LYS A 57 12.12 8.44 -7.22
C LYS A 57 10.81 7.67 -7.41
N LYS A 58 10.80 6.39 -7.06
CA LYS A 58 9.61 5.53 -7.05
C LYS A 58 8.54 6.07 -6.10
N LEU A 59 8.92 6.39 -4.86
CA LEU A 59 8.01 6.99 -3.87
C LEU A 59 7.43 8.33 -4.37
N GLY A 60 8.28 9.20 -4.93
CA GLY A 60 7.83 10.45 -5.54
C GLY A 60 6.83 10.23 -6.69
N PHE A 61 7.00 9.17 -7.48
CA PHE A 61 6.03 8.80 -8.51
C PHE A 61 4.69 8.38 -7.92
N VAL A 62 4.70 7.55 -6.86
CA VAL A 62 3.48 7.15 -6.15
C VAL A 62 2.72 8.37 -5.62
N CYS A 63 3.42 9.29 -4.94
CA CYS A 63 2.78 10.51 -4.42
C CYS A 63 2.16 11.36 -5.55
N ARG A 64 2.84 11.48 -6.70
CA ARG A 64 2.28 12.18 -7.86
C ARG A 64 1.05 11.49 -8.43
N SER A 65 1.08 10.17 -8.68
CA SER A 65 -0.09 9.42 -9.17
C SER A 65 -1.25 9.43 -8.17
N PHE A 66 -0.96 9.55 -6.86
CA PHE A 66 -1.98 9.68 -5.81
C PHE A 66 -2.62 11.08 -5.75
N GLY A 67 -2.04 12.08 -6.42
CA GLY A 67 -2.53 13.47 -6.42
C GLY A 67 -2.05 14.30 -5.22
N GLY A 68 -0.95 13.92 -4.57
CA GLY A 68 -0.38 14.71 -3.48
C GLY A 68 0.38 13.88 -2.46
N ARG A 69 0.30 14.29 -1.19
CA ARG A 69 1.02 13.64 -0.10
C ARG A 69 0.15 12.58 0.56
N LEU A 70 0.72 11.39 0.74
CA LEU A 70 0.14 10.30 1.54
C LEU A 70 0.19 10.66 3.04
N CYS A 71 -0.59 9.97 3.87
CA CYS A 71 -0.42 10.00 5.31
C CYS A 71 0.96 9.46 5.70
N ALA A 72 1.43 9.85 6.89
CA ALA A 72 2.76 9.48 7.35
C ALA A 72 2.91 7.96 7.42
N THR A 73 1.88 7.28 7.91
CA THR A 73 1.83 5.82 8.00
C THR A 73 2.01 5.12 6.65
N LEU A 74 1.24 5.53 5.62
CA LEU A 74 1.28 4.90 4.31
C LEU A 74 2.56 5.25 3.55
N GLU A 75 3.03 6.49 3.64
CA GLU A 75 4.31 6.90 3.05
C GLU A 75 5.47 6.09 3.63
N ALA A 76 5.54 5.96 4.96
CA ALA A 76 6.57 5.18 5.64
C ALA A 76 6.51 3.69 5.26
N PHE A 77 5.30 3.12 5.14
CA PHE A 77 5.11 1.75 4.70
C PHE A 77 5.60 1.52 3.27
N ILE A 78 5.28 2.41 2.33
CA ILE A 78 5.75 2.28 0.95
C ILE A 78 7.27 2.43 0.88
N ARG A 79 7.85 3.36 1.64
CA ARG A 79 9.31 3.51 1.76
C ARG A 79 9.96 2.23 2.30
N LEU A 80 9.35 1.57 3.28
CA LEU A 80 9.82 0.28 3.81
C LEU A 80 9.77 -0.82 2.73
N VAL A 81 8.66 -0.94 1.99
CA VAL A 81 8.50 -1.93 0.92
C VAL A 81 9.56 -1.75 -0.17
N LEU A 82 9.77 -0.50 -0.61
CA LEU A 82 10.76 -0.14 -1.62
C LEU A 82 12.19 -0.42 -1.16
N ARG A 83 12.51 -0.12 0.12
CA ARG A 83 13.83 -0.41 0.71
C ARG A 83 14.16 -1.90 0.69
N HIS A 84 13.16 -2.76 0.84
CA HIS A 84 13.33 -4.21 0.83
C HIS A 84 13.17 -4.83 -0.56
N HIS A 85 13.05 -4.04 -1.62
CA HIS A 85 12.82 -4.50 -2.99
C HIS A 85 11.58 -5.42 -3.12
N ARG A 86 10.51 -5.09 -2.37
CA ARG A 86 9.26 -5.87 -2.32
C ARG A 86 8.09 -5.21 -3.05
N GLU A 87 8.35 -4.21 -3.89
CA GLU A 87 7.35 -3.50 -4.70
C GLU A 87 6.45 -4.40 -5.52
N HIS A 88 6.95 -5.52 -6.07
CA HIS A 88 6.14 -6.50 -6.81
C HIS A 88 4.99 -7.09 -5.99
N TYR A 89 5.09 -7.05 -4.66
CA TYR A 89 4.07 -7.54 -3.75
C TYR A 89 3.17 -6.42 -3.22
N LEU A 90 3.49 -5.15 -3.47
CA LEU A 90 2.82 -4.00 -2.87
C LEU A 90 1.31 -4.02 -3.13
N TYR A 91 0.89 -4.32 -4.36
CA TYR A 91 -0.53 -4.45 -4.69
C TYR A 91 -1.24 -5.50 -3.82
N PHE A 92 -0.65 -6.68 -3.63
CA PHE A 92 -1.20 -7.72 -2.78
C PHE A 92 -1.21 -7.33 -1.29
N MET A 93 -0.19 -6.59 -0.83
CA MET A 93 -0.14 -6.06 0.53
C MET A 93 -1.29 -5.07 0.78
N LEU A 94 -1.55 -4.16 -0.16
CA LEU A 94 -2.64 -3.18 -0.07
C LEU A 94 -4.01 -3.87 0.00
N TYR A 95 -4.26 -4.87 -0.83
CA TYR A 95 -5.49 -5.68 -0.76
C TYR A 95 -5.62 -6.46 0.54
N SER A 96 -4.53 -7.06 1.00
CA SER A 96 -4.50 -7.79 2.26
C SER A 96 -4.82 -6.87 3.45
N TYR A 97 -4.26 -5.65 3.46
CA TYR A 97 -4.56 -4.64 4.48
C TYR A 97 -6.03 -4.21 4.43
N ARG A 98 -6.57 -3.93 3.23
CA ARG A 98 -8.00 -3.60 3.06
C ARG A 98 -8.89 -4.70 3.62
N GLY A 99 -8.54 -5.98 3.40
CA GLY A 99 -9.25 -7.13 3.97
C GLY A 99 -9.18 -7.18 5.49
N LEU A 100 -7.98 -7.06 6.06
CA LEU A 100 -7.78 -7.03 7.51
C LEU A 100 -8.54 -5.91 8.20
N TYR A 101 -8.55 -4.70 7.61
CA TYR A 101 -9.31 -3.57 8.14
C TYR A 101 -10.80 -3.89 8.17
N LYS A 102 -11.36 -4.40 7.07
CA LYS A 102 -12.78 -4.76 7.00
C LYS A 102 -13.17 -5.82 8.02
N GLU A 103 -12.34 -6.84 8.19
CA GLU A 103 -12.55 -7.90 9.18
C GLU A 103 -12.59 -7.33 10.61
N ARG A 104 -11.61 -6.47 10.97
CA ARG A 104 -11.57 -5.81 12.28
C ARG A 104 -12.78 -4.93 12.58
N HIS A 105 -13.29 -4.26 11.55
CA HIS A 105 -14.40 -3.32 11.67
C HIS A 105 -15.77 -3.91 11.30
N ASN A 106 -15.87 -5.23 11.10
CA ASN A 106 -17.10 -5.92 10.67
C ASN A 106 -17.76 -5.30 9.42
N ILE A 107 -16.96 -4.78 8.49
CA ILE A 107 -17.43 -4.18 7.25
C ILE A 107 -17.59 -5.28 6.21
N ARG A 108 -18.82 -5.49 5.72
CA ARG A 108 -19.12 -6.43 4.63
C ARG A 108 -19.32 -5.65 3.33
N ASP A 109 -18.74 -6.11 2.22
CA ASP A 109 -19.13 -5.60 0.91
C ASP A 109 -20.54 -6.14 0.61
N ALA A 110 -21.45 -5.27 0.18
CA ALA A 110 -22.72 -5.71 -0.39
C ALA A 110 -22.42 -6.44 -1.71
N VAL A 111 -22.96 -7.66 -1.83
CA VAL A 111 -22.91 -8.48 -3.05
C VAL A 111 -23.86 -7.90 -4.09
#